data_AF-A0A1D6PJ31-F1
#
_entry.id   AF-A0A1D6PJ31-F1
#
_cell.length_a   1.000
_cell.length_b   1.000
_cell.length_c   1.000
_cell.angle_alpha   90.00
_cell.angle_beta   90.00
_cell.angle_gamma   90.00
#
_symmetry.space_group_name_H-M   'P 1'
#
loop_
_entity.id
_entity.type
_entity.pdbx_description
1 polymer ?
#
loop_
_entity_poly.entity_id
_entity_poly.type
_entity_poly.pdbx_seq_one_letter_code
_entity_poly.pdbx_strand_id
1 'polypeptide(L)'
;MAHGHIAQQYPYWNRTSGRDHIWFFSWDEGACYAPKEIWKSMMLVHWGNTNTKHKNSTTAYWADNWDDIPLDKRGNHPCFDPRKDLVLPAWKEPNPGAIWLKLWARPRNNRTTLFYFNGNLGSAYEGGRPEDTYSMGIRQKLAAEFGSTPNKQGRLGRQHAADVTVTYLRTEKYYEELASSVFCGVLPGDGWSGRMEDSMLQGCIPVIIQDGIFLPYENVLNYNSFAVRIQEDDIPGLISTLRGINDTQVEFMLGNVRQMWQRFFYRDSILLEAQRQKKLFSEEAPWSVEVSKLPDDDDVFATFIQVLHYKLYNDPWRQDFLQTKDTRLPNICSRTS
;
A
#
# COMPACT_ATOMS: atom_id res chain seq x y z
N MET A 1 -29.06 1.78 -16.96
CA MET A 1 -27.74 1.17 -16.66
C MET A 1 -26.70 2.26 -16.50
N ALA A 2 -25.70 2.06 -15.64
CA ALA A 2 -24.66 3.06 -15.33
C ALA A 2 -23.95 3.59 -16.58
N HIS A 3 -23.68 2.73 -17.58
CA HIS A 3 -23.12 3.15 -18.89
C HIS A 3 -23.93 4.26 -19.55
N GLY A 4 -25.25 4.08 -19.64
CA GLY A 4 -26.15 5.01 -20.32
C GLY A 4 -26.19 6.34 -19.60
N HIS A 5 -26.19 6.32 -18.26
CA HIS A 5 -26.10 7.54 -17.46
C HIS A 5 -24.76 8.25 -17.68
N ILE A 6 -23.63 7.53 -17.61
CA ILE A 6 -22.30 8.13 -17.78
C ILE A 6 -22.13 8.72 -19.19
N ALA A 7 -22.48 7.95 -20.23
CA ALA A 7 -22.34 8.39 -21.62
C ALA A 7 -23.28 9.55 -22.00
N GLN A 8 -24.45 9.66 -21.35
CA GLN A 8 -25.40 10.75 -21.63
C GLN A 8 -25.11 12.02 -20.84
N GLN A 9 -24.66 11.90 -19.59
CA GLN A 9 -24.49 13.04 -18.68
C GLN A 9 -23.08 13.63 -18.72
N TYR A 10 -22.07 12.85 -19.16
CA TYR A 10 -20.66 13.27 -19.12
C TYR A 10 -20.07 13.30 -20.53
N PRO A 11 -20.08 14.46 -21.22
CA PRO A 11 -19.68 14.55 -22.63
C PRO A 11 -18.21 14.18 -22.88
N TYR A 12 -17.34 14.34 -21.88
CA TYR A 12 -15.93 13.93 -21.96
C TYR A 12 -15.75 12.41 -21.99
N TRP A 13 -16.70 11.64 -21.46
CA TRP A 13 -16.65 10.18 -21.46
C TRP A 13 -16.54 9.62 -22.87
N ASN A 14 -17.42 10.08 -23.76
CA ASN A 14 -17.53 9.59 -25.13
C ASN A 14 -16.29 9.92 -25.98
N ARG A 15 -15.52 10.96 -25.61
CA ARG A 15 -14.31 11.36 -26.32
C ARG A 15 -13.23 10.26 -26.32
N THR A 16 -13.11 9.53 -25.22
CA THR A 16 -12.05 8.52 -25.04
C THR A 16 -12.59 7.16 -24.64
N SER A 17 -13.92 7.00 -24.57
CA SER A 17 -14.57 5.86 -23.90
C SER A 17 -14.03 5.63 -22.49
N GLY A 18 -13.85 6.73 -21.74
CA GLY A 18 -13.40 6.72 -20.34
C GLY A 18 -11.89 6.58 -20.11
N ARG A 19 -11.04 6.43 -21.12
CA ARG A 19 -9.58 6.17 -20.93
C ARG A 19 -8.78 7.32 -20.32
N ASP A 20 -9.32 8.54 -20.33
CA ASP A 20 -8.76 9.72 -19.64
C ASP A 20 -9.51 10.03 -18.34
N HIS A 21 -10.40 9.16 -17.90
CA HIS A 21 -11.10 9.26 -16.63
C HIS A 21 -10.35 8.43 -15.58
N ILE A 22 -10.51 8.86 -14.33
CA ILE A 22 -9.85 8.31 -13.16
C ILE A 22 -10.95 8.00 -12.14
N TRP A 23 -10.92 6.80 -11.57
CA TRP A 23 -11.86 6.39 -10.53
C TRP A 23 -11.09 5.96 -9.28
N PHE A 24 -11.64 6.30 -8.12
CA PHE A 24 -11.08 5.94 -6.82
C PHE A 24 -11.90 4.79 -6.24
N PHE A 25 -11.22 3.71 -5.87
CA PHE A 25 -11.80 2.55 -5.21
C PHE A 25 -11.06 2.31 -3.90
N SER A 26 -11.55 2.96 -2.84
CA SER A 26 -10.96 2.95 -1.50
C SER A 26 -11.57 1.92 -0.54
N TRP A 27 -12.27 0.91 -1.05
CA TRP A 27 -12.80 -0.24 -0.29
C TRP A 27 -11.80 -1.39 -0.20
N ASP A 28 -11.88 -2.26 0.82
CA ASP A 28 -10.84 -3.26 1.13
C ASP A 28 -10.39 -4.11 -0.07
N GLU A 29 -11.30 -4.40 -1.01
CA GLU A 29 -11.05 -5.16 -2.24
C GLU A 29 -10.80 -4.31 -3.51
N GLY A 30 -10.59 -3.01 -3.34
CA GLY A 30 -10.21 -2.07 -4.41
C GLY A 30 -11.15 -2.13 -5.62
N ALA A 31 -10.57 -2.17 -6.82
CA ALA A 31 -11.32 -2.16 -8.07
C ALA A 31 -11.83 -3.54 -8.51
N CYS A 32 -11.83 -4.55 -7.63
CA CYS A 32 -12.60 -5.78 -7.87
C CYS A 32 -14.08 -5.45 -8.12
N TYR A 33 -14.63 -4.51 -7.38
CA TYR A 33 -16.02 -4.06 -7.53
C TYR A 33 -16.27 -3.17 -8.77
N ALA A 34 -15.24 -2.85 -9.55
CA ALA A 34 -15.40 -1.95 -10.67
C ALA A 34 -16.37 -2.55 -11.71
N PRO A 35 -17.41 -1.80 -12.13
CA PRO A 35 -18.29 -2.25 -13.19
C PRO A 35 -17.56 -2.24 -14.53
N LYS A 36 -17.90 -3.20 -15.41
CA LYS A 36 -17.25 -3.36 -16.72
C LYS A 36 -17.27 -2.10 -17.57
N GLU A 37 -18.30 -1.28 -17.39
CA GLU A 37 -18.53 -0.05 -18.11
C GLU A 37 -17.39 0.95 -17.94
N ILE A 38 -16.78 0.99 -16.76
CA ILE A 38 -15.74 1.96 -16.45
C ILE A 38 -14.33 1.37 -16.49
N TRP A 39 -14.18 0.07 -16.73
CA TRP A 39 -12.90 -0.63 -16.61
C TRP A 39 -11.79 -0.07 -17.53
N LYS A 40 -12.16 0.59 -18.64
CA LYS A 40 -11.21 1.25 -19.55
C LYS A 40 -10.52 2.48 -18.95
N SER A 41 -11.08 3.02 -17.86
CA SER A 41 -10.50 4.12 -17.10
C SER A 41 -9.33 3.66 -16.22
N MET A 42 -8.57 4.63 -15.71
CA MET A 42 -7.57 4.40 -14.68
C MET A 42 -8.24 4.21 -13.32
N MET A 43 -7.84 3.16 -12.60
CA MET A 43 -8.26 2.90 -11.23
C MET A 43 -7.16 3.32 -10.27
N LEU A 44 -7.55 4.08 -9.25
CA LEU A 44 -6.75 4.40 -8.09
C LEU A 44 -7.27 3.54 -6.94
N VAL A 45 -6.43 2.63 -6.48
CA VAL A 45 -6.76 1.62 -5.48
C VAL A 45 -5.72 1.63 -4.37
N HIS A 46 -5.97 0.92 -3.29
CA HIS A 46 -4.98 0.59 -2.26
C HIS A 46 -4.74 -0.93 -2.15
N TRP A 47 -5.44 -1.73 -2.96
CA TRP A 47 -5.21 -3.16 -3.15
C TRP A 47 -5.01 -3.50 -4.64
N GLY A 48 -3.75 -3.70 -5.05
CA GLY A 48 -3.37 -3.95 -6.45
C GLY A 48 -3.50 -5.41 -6.89
N ASN A 49 -4.61 -6.09 -6.61
CA ASN A 49 -4.79 -7.52 -6.95
C ASN A 49 -4.98 -7.74 -8.46
N THR A 50 -4.07 -8.46 -9.09
CA THR A 50 -4.13 -8.75 -10.53
C THR A 50 -5.00 -9.96 -10.90
N ASN A 51 -5.57 -10.66 -9.90
CA ASN A 51 -6.29 -11.94 -10.06
C ASN A 51 -5.43 -13.05 -10.69
N THR A 52 -4.11 -12.93 -10.67
CA THR A 52 -3.23 -14.00 -11.21
C THR A 52 -3.15 -15.18 -10.24
N LYS A 53 -2.96 -14.88 -8.94
CA LYS A 53 -2.95 -15.86 -7.85
C LYS A 53 -4.27 -15.89 -7.08
N HIS A 54 -4.73 -14.72 -6.64
CA HIS A 54 -5.91 -14.56 -5.78
C HIS A 54 -7.13 -14.20 -6.61
N LYS A 55 -7.67 -15.21 -7.31
CA LYS A 55 -8.74 -15.08 -8.32
C LYS A 55 -10.14 -14.86 -7.77
N ASN A 56 -10.35 -15.12 -6.50
CA ASN A 56 -11.63 -14.99 -5.81
C ASN A 56 -11.44 -14.02 -4.64
N SER A 57 -12.54 -13.50 -4.11
CA SER A 57 -12.54 -12.74 -2.87
C SER A 57 -11.98 -13.60 -1.74
N THR A 58 -11.08 -13.00 -0.97
CA THR A 58 -10.49 -13.63 0.22
C THR A 58 -10.92 -12.90 1.48
N THR A 59 -11.94 -12.04 1.36
CA THR A 59 -12.47 -11.27 2.47
C THR A 59 -13.05 -12.21 3.55
N ALA A 60 -12.92 -11.81 4.80
CA ALA A 60 -13.67 -12.30 5.93
C ALA A 60 -14.90 -11.43 6.21
N TYR A 61 -15.06 -10.29 5.50
CA TYR A 61 -16.24 -9.45 5.56
C TYR A 61 -17.19 -9.72 4.39
N TRP A 62 -18.32 -10.38 4.67
CA TRP A 62 -19.32 -10.75 3.66
C TRP A 62 -19.82 -9.58 2.78
N ALA A 63 -19.84 -8.34 3.30
CA ALA A 63 -20.24 -7.17 2.52
C ALA A 63 -19.21 -6.80 1.44
N ASP A 64 -17.95 -7.16 1.68
CA ASP A 64 -16.82 -6.96 0.80
C ASP A 64 -16.51 -8.24 0.02
N ASN A 65 -17.48 -9.15 -0.21
CA ASN A 65 -17.26 -10.30 -1.10
C ASN A 65 -17.58 -9.96 -2.56
N TRP A 66 -16.56 -9.79 -3.39
CA TRP A 66 -16.75 -9.48 -4.80
C TRP A 66 -17.21 -10.66 -5.68
N ASP A 67 -17.07 -11.91 -5.20
CA ASP A 67 -17.40 -13.10 -5.98
C ASP A 67 -18.90 -13.18 -6.33
N ASP A 68 -19.73 -12.57 -5.49
CA ASP A 68 -21.17 -12.53 -5.66
C ASP A 68 -21.62 -11.49 -6.70
N ILE A 69 -20.69 -10.68 -7.26
CA ILE A 69 -21.02 -9.69 -8.29
C ILE A 69 -21.24 -10.40 -9.63
N PRO A 70 -22.43 -10.32 -10.24
CA PRO A 70 -22.71 -10.95 -11.51
C PRO A 70 -21.78 -10.50 -12.64
N LEU A 71 -21.35 -11.45 -13.49
CA LEU A 71 -20.47 -11.19 -14.65
C LEU A 71 -21.07 -10.19 -15.64
N ASP A 72 -22.40 -10.08 -15.75
CA ASP A 72 -23.04 -9.09 -16.59
C ASP A 72 -22.86 -7.66 -16.05
N LYS A 73 -22.56 -7.47 -14.76
CA LYS A 73 -22.25 -6.17 -14.15
C LYS A 73 -20.74 -5.90 -14.10
N ARG A 74 -19.98 -6.86 -13.58
CA ARG A 74 -18.53 -6.70 -13.42
C ARG A 74 -17.75 -6.92 -14.71
N GLY A 75 -18.22 -7.80 -15.59
CA GLY A 75 -17.46 -8.23 -16.75
C GLY A 75 -16.30 -9.17 -16.39
N ASN A 76 -15.49 -9.51 -17.40
CA ASN A 76 -14.34 -10.40 -17.27
C ASN A 76 -13.04 -9.61 -17.32
N HIS A 77 -12.74 -8.89 -16.25
CA HIS A 77 -11.50 -8.12 -16.08
C HIS A 77 -10.84 -8.43 -14.73
N PRO A 78 -9.50 -8.26 -14.60
CA PRO A 78 -8.84 -8.39 -13.30
C PRO A 78 -9.29 -7.28 -12.34
N CYS A 79 -8.95 -7.37 -11.05
CA CYS A 79 -9.20 -6.26 -10.13
C CYS A 79 -8.21 -5.09 -10.30
N PHE A 80 -7.06 -5.33 -10.94
CA PHE A 80 -6.01 -4.35 -11.15
C PHE A 80 -5.25 -4.64 -12.45
N ASP A 81 -5.04 -3.63 -13.29
CA ASP A 81 -4.16 -3.68 -14.45
C ASP A 81 -2.94 -2.76 -14.25
N PRO A 82 -1.74 -3.30 -13.95
CA PRO A 82 -0.55 -2.50 -13.62
C PRO A 82 -0.09 -1.58 -14.76
N ARG A 83 -0.59 -1.77 -15.99
CA ARG A 83 -0.27 -0.89 -17.12
C ARG A 83 -0.96 0.47 -16.98
N LYS A 84 -2.22 0.48 -16.55
CA LYS A 84 -3.06 1.69 -16.48
C LYS A 84 -3.36 2.17 -15.06
N ASP A 85 -3.43 1.25 -14.09
CA ASP A 85 -3.90 1.53 -12.73
C ASP A 85 -2.74 1.88 -11.79
N LEU A 86 -3.06 2.51 -10.67
CA LEU A 86 -2.10 2.88 -9.64
C LEU A 86 -2.60 2.45 -8.26
N VAL A 87 -1.68 1.91 -7.48
CA VAL A 87 -1.87 1.72 -6.05
C VAL A 87 -1.34 2.97 -5.34
N LEU A 88 -2.15 3.60 -4.50
CA LEU A 88 -1.75 4.74 -3.69
C LEU A 88 -1.53 4.32 -2.24
N PRO A 89 -0.60 4.97 -1.51
CA PRO A 89 -0.42 4.74 -0.08
C PRO A 89 -1.71 5.02 0.69
N ALA A 90 -1.93 4.31 1.79
CA ALA A 90 -3.00 4.62 2.71
C ALA A 90 -2.68 5.88 3.52
N TRP A 91 -3.69 6.69 3.80
CA TRP A 91 -3.55 7.78 4.76
C TRP A 91 -3.35 7.20 6.17
N LYS A 92 -2.34 7.68 6.89
CA LYS A 92 -2.01 7.24 8.25
C LYS A 92 -2.00 8.43 9.19
N GLU A 93 -2.61 8.24 10.35
CA GLU A 93 -2.54 9.23 11.42
C GLU A 93 -1.07 9.39 11.85
N PRO A 94 -0.55 10.63 11.90
CA PRO A 94 0.84 10.85 12.27
C PRO A 94 1.07 10.53 13.74
N ASN A 95 2.13 9.77 14.03
CA ASN A 95 2.58 9.58 15.40
C ASN A 95 3.64 10.65 15.76
N PRO A 96 3.35 11.54 16.73
CA PRO A 96 4.25 12.64 17.06
C PRO A 96 5.61 12.13 17.58
N GLY A 97 5.61 11.06 18.38
CA GLY A 97 6.84 10.45 18.89
C GLY A 97 7.72 9.88 17.77
N ALA A 98 7.12 9.19 16.80
CA ALA A 98 7.84 8.67 15.65
C ALA A 98 8.47 9.77 14.78
N ILE A 99 7.77 10.90 14.63
CA ILE A 99 8.25 12.07 13.89
C ILE A 99 9.39 12.77 14.64
N TRP A 100 9.16 13.04 15.92
CA TRP A 100 10.14 13.69 16.79
C TRP A 100 11.45 12.91 16.86
N LEU A 101 11.37 11.58 17.01
CA LEU A 101 12.53 10.67 17.02
C LEU A 101 13.14 10.42 15.63
N LYS A 102 12.48 10.88 14.56
CA LYS A 102 12.88 10.64 13.16
C LYS A 102 13.13 9.15 12.89
N LEU A 103 12.17 8.30 13.29
CA LEU A 103 12.36 6.84 13.25
C LEU A 103 12.75 6.31 11.87
N TRP A 104 12.27 6.91 10.78
CA TRP A 104 12.67 6.57 9.40
C TRP A 104 14.18 6.66 9.14
N ALA A 105 14.90 7.47 9.92
CA ALA A 105 16.32 7.71 9.75
C ALA A 105 17.21 6.86 10.66
N ARG A 106 16.65 5.97 11.49
CA ARG A 106 17.42 5.18 12.47
C ARG A 106 18.56 4.39 11.81
N PRO A 107 19.80 4.50 12.28
CA PRO A 107 20.95 3.85 11.65
C PRO A 107 20.97 2.33 11.89
N ARG A 108 21.67 1.59 11.02
CA ARG A 108 21.74 0.13 11.01
C ARG A 108 22.25 -0.49 12.31
N ASN A 109 23.24 0.13 12.95
CA ASN A 109 23.83 -0.31 14.23
C ASN A 109 22.85 -0.26 15.41
N ASN A 110 21.78 0.53 15.30
CA ASN A 110 20.69 0.62 16.28
C ASN A 110 19.53 -0.33 15.97
N ARG A 111 19.67 -1.24 15.01
CA ARG A 111 18.66 -2.23 14.62
C ARG A 111 19.11 -3.63 15.03
N THR A 112 18.50 -4.15 16.09
CA THR A 112 18.87 -5.42 16.72
C THR A 112 17.98 -6.58 16.29
N THR A 113 16.75 -6.29 15.86
CA THR A 113 15.82 -7.30 15.36
C THR A 113 16.06 -7.49 13.87
N LEU A 114 16.26 -8.74 13.42
CA LEU A 114 16.42 -9.04 12.01
C LEU A 114 15.09 -8.84 11.27
N PHE A 115 14.04 -9.53 11.70
CA PHE A 115 12.73 -9.51 11.06
C PHE A 115 11.61 -9.23 12.08
N TYR A 116 10.71 -8.32 11.73
CA TYR A 116 9.56 -7.98 12.55
C TYR A 116 8.25 -8.05 11.76
N PHE A 117 7.27 -8.70 12.35
CA PHE A 117 5.88 -8.64 11.94
C PHE A 117 4.98 -8.69 13.17
N ASN A 118 4.12 -7.69 13.34
CA ASN A 118 3.05 -7.74 14.33
C ASN A 118 1.72 -7.71 13.60
N GLY A 119 0.77 -8.63 13.79
CA GLY A 119 -0.55 -8.56 13.15
C GLY A 119 -1.43 -9.74 13.50
N ASN A 120 -2.68 -9.77 13.05
CA ASN A 120 -3.54 -10.93 13.27
C ASN A 120 -2.91 -12.18 12.61
N LEU A 121 -2.64 -13.21 13.42
CA LEU A 121 -1.96 -14.44 13.02
C LEU A 121 -2.93 -15.62 12.82
N GLY A 122 -4.24 -15.34 12.78
CA GLY A 122 -5.31 -16.32 12.60
C GLY A 122 -5.73 -17.05 13.87
N SER A 123 -6.64 -18.00 13.70
CA SER A 123 -7.44 -18.66 14.75
C SER A 123 -6.62 -19.38 15.82
N ALA A 124 -5.37 -19.75 15.52
CA ALA A 124 -4.44 -20.37 16.46
C ALA A 124 -4.03 -19.45 17.62
N TYR A 125 -4.22 -18.12 17.49
CA TYR A 125 -3.82 -17.11 18.47
C TYR A 125 -5.02 -16.47 19.16
N GLU A 126 -4.80 -15.91 20.35
CA GLU A 126 -5.86 -15.23 21.11
C GLU A 126 -6.36 -13.98 20.40
N GLY A 127 -7.68 -13.82 20.32
CA GLY A 127 -8.31 -12.76 19.52
C GLY A 127 -8.01 -12.84 18.01
N GLY A 128 -7.36 -13.92 17.56
CA GLY A 128 -7.08 -14.18 16.16
C GLY A 128 -8.38 -14.46 15.39
N ARG A 129 -8.38 -14.03 14.12
CA ARG A 129 -9.56 -14.18 13.26
C ARG A 129 -9.84 -15.66 12.99
N PRO A 130 -11.10 -16.14 13.15
CA PRO A 130 -11.43 -17.54 12.99
C PRO A 130 -11.40 -18.00 11.53
N GLU A 131 -11.45 -17.07 10.56
CA GLU A 131 -11.53 -17.40 9.14
C GLU A 131 -10.20 -17.96 8.65
N ASP A 132 -10.23 -19.20 8.17
CA ASP A 132 -9.05 -19.89 7.61
C ASP A 132 -8.49 -19.17 6.36
N THR A 133 -9.32 -18.33 5.72
CA THR A 133 -8.98 -17.54 4.53
C THR A 133 -8.41 -16.16 4.83
N TYR A 134 -8.45 -15.68 6.08
CA TYR A 134 -7.92 -14.35 6.41
C TYR A 134 -6.44 -14.24 5.98
N SER A 135 -6.07 -13.14 5.33
CA SER A 135 -4.72 -12.97 4.78
C SER A 135 -4.33 -14.05 3.76
N MET A 136 -5.31 -14.70 3.13
CA MET A 136 -5.10 -15.83 2.22
C MET A 136 -4.29 -16.96 2.85
N GLY A 137 -4.32 -17.10 4.19
CA GLY A 137 -3.50 -18.06 4.94
C GLY A 137 -2.02 -17.68 5.09
N ILE A 138 -1.57 -16.54 4.53
CA ILE A 138 -0.16 -16.16 4.47
C ILE A 138 0.37 -15.83 5.87
N ARG A 139 -0.37 -15.04 6.66
CA ARG A 139 0.04 -14.70 8.05
C ARG A 139 0.06 -15.91 8.98
N GLN A 140 -0.85 -16.86 8.77
CA GLN A 140 -0.95 -18.12 9.50
C GLN A 140 0.26 -19.00 9.19
N LYS A 141 0.63 -19.10 7.91
CA LYS A 141 1.86 -19.79 7.48
C LYS A 141 3.11 -19.14 8.06
N LEU A 142 3.21 -17.81 8.04
CA LEU A 142 4.30 -17.07 8.68
C LEU A 142 4.37 -17.36 10.19
N ALA A 143 3.24 -17.37 10.89
CA ALA A 143 3.17 -17.63 12.32
C ALA A 143 3.54 -19.08 12.68
N ALA A 144 3.09 -20.05 11.88
CA ALA A 144 3.45 -21.45 12.07
C ALA A 144 4.96 -21.69 11.94
N GLU A 145 5.63 -20.95 11.05
CA GLU A 145 7.08 -21.02 10.90
C GLU A 145 7.82 -20.19 11.96
N PHE A 146 7.48 -18.93 12.20
CA PHE A 146 8.33 -18.00 12.95
C PHE A 146 7.66 -17.33 14.15
N GLY A 147 6.44 -17.73 14.53
CA GLY A 147 5.68 -17.16 15.64
C GLY A 147 6.52 -17.02 16.92
N SER A 148 6.70 -15.80 17.40
CA SER A 148 7.51 -15.47 18.59
C SER A 148 6.68 -15.34 19.87
N THR A 149 5.36 -15.36 19.75
CA THR A 149 4.44 -15.45 20.89
C THR A 149 3.80 -16.83 20.92
N PRO A 150 3.57 -17.44 22.11
CA PRO A 150 2.88 -18.72 22.19
C PRO A 150 1.47 -18.63 21.58
N ASN A 151 1.09 -19.66 20.84
CA ASN A 151 -0.28 -19.86 20.39
C ASN A 151 -1.18 -20.37 21.54
N LYS A 152 -2.47 -20.64 21.28
CA LYS A 152 -3.43 -21.18 22.27
C LYS A 152 -3.00 -22.51 22.90
N GLN A 153 -2.10 -23.25 22.25
CA GLN A 153 -1.54 -24.51 22.76
C GLN A 153 -0.18 -24.31 23.45
N GLY A 154 0.25 -23.07 23.68
CA GLY A 154 1.52 -22.74 24.33
C GLY A 154 2.77 -22.95 23.46
N ARG A 155 2.62 -23.07 22.13
CA ARG A 155 3.73 -23.37 21.20
C ARG A 155 4.18 -22.12 20.43
N LEU A 156 5.49 -22.02 20.20
CA LEU A 156 6.11 -21.07 19.27
C LEU A 156 6.16 -21.63 17.84
N GLY A 157 6.53 -20.80 16.88
CA GLY A 157 6.79 -21.22 15.49
C GLY A 157 7.95 -22.21 15.38
N ARG A 158 7.91 -23.08 14.37
CA ARG A 158 8.88 -24.19 14.17
C ARG A 158 10.33 -23.72 14.11
N GLN A 159 10.56 -22.54 13.53
CA GLN A 159 11.84 -21.90 13.28
C GLN A 159 11.98 -20.60 14.10
N HIS A 160 11.38 -20.54 15.29
CA HIS A 160 11.54 -19.40 16.19
C HIS A 160 13.02 -19.05 16.43
N ALA A 161 13.32 -17.75 16.38
CA ALA A 161 14.64 -17.22 16.66
C ALA A 161 14.54 -15.91 17.47
N ALA A 162 15.53 -15.64 18.32
CA ALA A 162 15.51 -14.51 19.24
C ALA A 162 15.53 -13.13 18.55
N ASP A 163 16.13 -13.05 17.36
CA ASP A 163 16.20 -11.87 16.50
C ASP A 163 15.00 -11.75 15.53
N VAL A 164 13.98 -12.60 15.68
CA VAL A 164 12.80 -12.66 14.81
C VAL A 164 11.54 -12.50 15.64
N THR A 165 10.76 -11.45 15.36
CA THR A 165 9.50 -11.17 16.02
C THR A 165 8.35 -11.38 15.05
N VAL A 166 7.49 -12.37 15.32
CA VAL A 166 6.22 -12.59 14.63
C VAL A 166 5.14 -12.76 15.68
N THR A 167 4.35 -11.71 15.91
CA THR A 167 3.42 -11.66 17.04
C THR A 167 2.06 -11.09 16.65
N TYR A 168 1.02 -11.40 17.43
CA TYR A 168 -0.28 -10.74 17.35
C TYR A 168 -0.44 -9.61 18.39
N LEU A 169 0.47 -9.55 19.37
CA LEU A 169 0.43 -8.59 20.46
C LEU A 169 1.08 -7.29 20.03
N ARG A 170 0.26 -6.23 19.91
CA ARG A 170 0.75 -4.88 19.60
C ARG A 170 1.09 -4.17 20.91
N THR A 171 2.32 -3.70 21.05
CA THR A 171 2.77 -2.94 22.21
C THR A 171 2.60 -1.43 21.97
N GLU A 172 2.68 -0.64 23.03
CA GLU A 172 2.74 0.84 22.93
C GLU A 172 3.99 1.33 22.18
N LYS A 173 5.02 0.48 22.09
CA LYS A 173 6.30 0.76 21.42
C LYS A 173 6.33 0.28 19.97
N TYR A 174 5.19 -0.09 19.38
CA TYR A 174 5.09 -0.63 18.02
C TYR A 174 5.96 0.09 16.97
N TYR A 175 5.92 1.43 16.93
CA TYR A 175 6.72 2.19 15.97
C TYR A 175 8.23 2.12 16.25
N GLU A 176 8.63 2.12 17.52
CA GLU A 176 10.03 1.93 17.89
C GLU A 176 10.52 0.51 17.60
N GLU A 177 9.67 -0.50 17.76
CA GLU A 177 9.98 -1.89 17.44
C GLU A 177 10.22 -2.06 15.93
N LEU A 178 9.36 -1.49 15.08
CA LEU A 178 9.58 -1.41 13.63
C LEU A 178 10.91 -0.72 13.32
N ALA A 179 11.17 0.44 13.94
CA ALA A 179 12.40 1.20 13.70
C ALA A 179 13.67 0.51 14.23
N SER A 180 13.54 -0.37 15.22
CA SER A 180 14.62 -1.19 15.77
C SER A 180 14.85 -2.47 14.95
N SER A 181 14.06 -2.70 13.90
CA SER A 181 14.14 -3.88 13.05
C SER A 181 14.83 -3.56 11.73
N VAL A 182 15.57 -4.52 11.17
CA VAL A 182 16.19 -4.37 9.85
C VAL A 182 15.12 -4.55 8.77
N PHE A 183 14.35 -5.64 8.85
CA PHE A 183 13.32 -6.03 7.90
C PHE A 183 11.94 -6.11 8.54
N CYS A 184 10.90 -5.65 7.84
CA CYS A 184 9.53 -5.65 8.34
C CYS A 184 8.56 -6.28 7.35
N GLY A 185 7.74 -7.22 7.83
CA GLY A 185 6.79 -7.94 7.00
C GLY A 185 5.65 -7.07 6.48
N VAL A 186 5.50 -7.04 5.16
CA VAL A 186 4.36 -6.47 4.44
C VAL A 186 3.55 -7.61 3.85
N LEU A 187 2.53 -8.01 4.63
CA LEU A 187 1.60 -9.09 4.32
C LEU A 187 0.18 -8.55 4.22
N PRO A 188 -0.65 -9.09 3.32
CA PRO A 188 -2.01 -8.61 3.10
C PRO A 188 -2.87 -8.87 4.34
N GLY A 189 -3.88 -8.05 4.57
CA GLY A 189 -4.88 -8.28 5.60
C GLY A 189 -6.04 -9.06 4.98
N ASP A 190 -7.21 -8.44 5.03
CA ASP A 190 -8.42 -8.94 4.38
C ASP A 190 -8.59 -8.28 3.00
N GLY A 191 -7.57 -8.43 2.15
CA GLY A 191 -7.33 -7.55 1.00
C GLY A 191 -6.09 -6.71 1.24
N TRP A 192 -6.24 -5.39 1.35
CA TRP A 192 -5.11 -4.46 1.54
C TRP A 192 -4.40 -4.57 2.89
N SER A 193 -3.27 -3.87 3.02
CA SER A 193 -2.49 -3.81 4.25
C SER A 193 -1.70 -2.52 4.38
N GLY A 194 -1.90 -1.81 5.48
CA GLY A 194 -1.16 -0.59 5.79
C GLY A 194 0.29 -0.81 6.28
N ARG A 195 0.89 -1.98 6.00
CA ARG A 195 2.24 -2.35 6.50
C ARG A 195 3.36 -1.80 5.65
N MET A 196 3.06 -1.43 4.42
CA MET A 196 4.01 -0.74 3.58
C MET A 196 4.35 0.62 4.19
N GLU A 197 3.33 1.39 4.55
CA GLU A 197 3.46 2.70 5.18
C GLU A 197 4.16 2.56 6.54
N ASP A 198 3.73 1.62 7.39
CA ASP A 198 4.38 1.39 8.69
C ASP A 198 5.89 1.09 8.52
N SER A 199 6.26 0.27 7.53
CA SER A 199 7.67 -0.05 7.27
C SER A 199 8.44 1.19 6.79
N MET A 200 7.90 1.91 5.79
CA MET A 200 8.56 3.09 5.22
C MET A 200 8.69 4.25 6.23
N LEU A 201 7.62 4.56 6.97
CA LEU A 201 7.57 5.68 7.92
C LEU A 201 8.44 5.43 9.17
N GLN A 202 8.72 4.18 9.51
CA GLN A 202 9.63 3.80 10.61
C GLN A 202 11.00 3.34 10.10
N GLY A 203 11.25 3.41 8.79
CA GLY A 203 12.58 3.20 8.21
C GLY A 203 13.01 1.74 8.15
N CYS A 204 12.08 0.80 8.24
CA CYS A 204 12.34 -0.63 8.18
C CYS A 204 12.25 -1.15 6.75
N ILE A 205 13.20 -1.97 6.29
CA ILE A 205 13.19 -2.49 4.92
C ILE A 205 11.95 -3.37 4.73
N PRO A 206 11.02 -3.04 3.82
CA PRO A 206 9.82 -3.84 3.60
C PRO A 206 10.18 -5.22 3.06
N VAL A 207 9.60 -6.27 3.63
CA VAL A 207 9.62 -7.64 3.12
C VAL A 207 8.22 -8.03 2.68
N ILE A 208 8.04 -8.08 1.37
CA ILE A 208 6.73 -8.19 0.73
C ILE A 208 6.42 -9.65 0.47
N ILE A 209 5.32 -10.15 1.05
CA ILE A 209 4.84 -11.53 0.88
C ILE A 209 3.35 -11.47 0.53
N GLN A 210 3.08 -11.31 -0.77
CA GLN A 210 1.73 -11.18 -1.35
C GLN A 210 1.81 -11.28 -2.88
N ASP A 211 1.73 -12.50 -3.40
CA ASP A 211 1.95 -12.76 -4.82
C ASP A 211 0.76 -12.26 -5.64
N GLY A 212 1.05 -11.62 -6.77
CA GLY A 212 0.02 -11.06 -7.65
C GLY A 212 -0.65 -9.78 -7.12
N ILE A 213 -0.24 -9.25 -5.97
CA ILE A 213 -0.75 -8.01 -5.37
C ILE A 213 0.34 -6.94 -5.42
N PHE A 214 0.04 -5.84 -6.10
CA PHE A 214 0.89 -4.65 -6.20
C PHE A 214 0.71 -3.74 -4.98
N LEU A 215 1.82 -3.14 -4.55
CA LEU A 215 1.91 -2.13 -3.49
C LEU A 215 1.98 -0.71 -4.05
N PRO A 216 1.86 0.33 -3.17
CA PRO A 216 1.86 1.72 -3.60
C PRO A 216 3.01 2.09 -4.54
N TYR A 217 2.67 2.54 -5.74
CA TYR A 217 3.64 2.90 -6.79
C TYR A 217 4.60 1.77 -7.23
N GLU A 218 4.32 0.49 -6.96
CA GLU A 218 5.22 -0.62 -7.32
C GLU A 218 5.44 -0.78 -8.82
N ASN A 219 4.49 -0.36 -9.64
CA ASN A 219 4.63 -0.31 -11.10
C ASN A 219 5.41 0.92 -11.61
N VAL A 220 5.97 1.74 -10.73
CA VAL A 220 6.70 2.98 -11.08
C VAL A 220 8.03 3.10 -10.34
N LEU A 221 8.06 2.81 -9.04
CA LEU A 221 9.25 2.88 -8.22
C LEU A 221 10.07 1.59 -8.34
N ASN A 222 11.40 1.70 -8.26
CA ASN A 222 12.29 0.54 -8.24
C ASN A 222 12.28 -0.12 -6.85
N TYR A 223 11.30 -0.99 -6.60
CA TYR A 223 11.17 -1.69 -5.31
C TYR A 223 12.40 -2.51 -4.92
N ASN A 224 13.16 -3.04 -5.89
CA ASN A 224 14.37 -3.82 -5.62
C ASN A 224 15.48 -3.00 -4.94
N SER A 225 15.41 -1.66 -4.99
CA SER A 225 16.41 -0.81 -4.33
C SER A 225 16.15 -0.61 -2.84
N PHE A 226 14.94 -0.89 -2.34
CA PHE A 226 14.56 -0.58 -0.96
C PHE A 226 13.67 -1.62 -0.27
N ALA A 227 13.25 -2.68 -0.96
CA ALA A 227 12.42 -3.75 -0.43
C ALA A 227 12.88 -5.12 -0.93
N VAL A 228 12.42 -6.17 -0.24
CA VAL A 228 12.66 -7.58 -0.60
C VAL A 228 11.32 -8.25 -0.85
N ARG A 229 11.08 -8.80 -2.03
CA ARG A 229 9.87 -9.58 -2.32
C ARG A 229 10.16 -11.07 -2.20
N ILE A 230 9.36 -11.77 -1.41
CA ILE A 230 9.48 -13.22 -1.15
C ILE A 230 8.16 -13.86 -1.56
N GLN A 231 8.23 -14.95 -2.33
CA GLN A 231 7.02 -15.67 -2.73
C GLN A 231 6.35 -16.29 -1.50
N GLU A 232 5.03 -16.42 -1.52
CA GLU A 232 4.29 -17.01 -0.39
C GLU A 232 4.72 -18.46 -0.11
N ASP A 233 5.17 -19.18 -1.14
CA ASP A 233 5.69 -20.55 -1.02
C ASP A 233 7.06 -20.63 -0.34
N ASP A 234 7.85 -19.56 -0.45
CA ASP A 234 9.22 -19.45 0.09
C ASP A 234 9.28 -18.98 1.54
N ILE A 235 8.13 -18.77 2.21
CA ILE A 235 8.07 -18.41 3.62
C ILE A 235 8.98 -19.30 4.51
N PRO A 236 9.03 -20.64 4.36
CA PRO A 236 9.92 -21.46 5.18
C PRO A 236 11.41 -21.09 5.06
N GLY A 237 11.84 -20.54 3.92
CA GLY A 237 13.21 -20.07 3.67
C GLY A 237 13.42 -18.56 3.92
N LEU A 238 12.40 -17.85 4.41
CA LEU A 238 12.41 -16.39 4.60
C LEU A 238 13.64 -15.90 5.37
N ILE A 239 13.85 -16.40 6.59
CA ILE A 239 14.92 -15.91 7.46
C ILE A 239 16.30 -16.25 6.88
N SER A 240 16.45 -17.42 6.24
CA SER A 240 17.70 -17.77 5.55
C SER A 240 18.00 -16.79 4.41
N THR A 241 16.98 -16.39 3.66
CA THR A 241 17.11 -15.41 2.58
C THR A 241 17.53 -14.05 3.12
N LEU A 242 16.87 -13.57 4.17
CA LEU A 242 17.18 -12.27 4.78
C LEU A 242 18.60 -12.24 5.39
N ARG A 243 19.03 -13.32 6.03
CA ARG A 243 20.41 -13.45 6.57
C ARG A 243 21.48 -13.51 5.46
N GLY A 244 21.11 -13.90 4.25
CA GLY A 244 22.00 -13.91 3.09
C GLY A 244 22.27 -12.52 2.51
N ILE A 245 21.50 -11.49 2.89
CA ILE A 245 21.71 -10.11 2.44
C ILE A 245 22.83 -9.50 3.30
N ASN A 246 23.93 -9.12 2.65
CA ASN A 246 25.07 -8.54 3.35
C ASN A 246 24.78 -7.11 3.87
N ASP A 247 25.55 -6.67 4.86
CA ASP A 247 25.34 -5.36 5.50
C ASP A 247 25.49 -4.17 4.54
N THR A 248 26.33 -4.26 3.50
CA THR A 248 26.45 -3.20 2.48
C THR A 248 25.14 -3.01 1.71
N GLN A 249 24.49 -4.11 1.32
CA GLN A 249 23.20 -4.07 0.64
C GLN A 249 22.08 -3.61 1.59
N VAL A 250 22.13 -4.03 2.86
CA VAL A 250 21.18 -3.54 3.88
C VAL A 250 21.30 -2.03 4.07
N GLU A 251 22.52 -1.50 4.21
CA GLU A 251 22.75 -0.06 4.36
C GLU A 251 22.28 0.72 3.13
N PHE A 252 22.52 0.18 1.92
CA PHE A 252 21.99 0.76 0.68
C PHE A 252 20.46 0.82 0.69
N MET A 253 19.79 -0.27 1.05
CA MET A 253 18.32 -0.32 1.13
C MET A 253 17.77 0.64 2.19
N LEU A 254 18.36 0.67 3.40
CA LEU A 254 17.99 1.63 4.45
C LEU A 254 18.19 3.09 4.00
N GLY A 255 19.27 3.36 3.27
CA GLY A 255 19.53 4.66 2.67
C GLY A 255 18.45 5.09 1.67
N ASN A 256 17.93 4.16 0.88
CA ASN A 256 16.82 4.43 -0.03
C ASN A 256 15.49 4.60 0.71
N VAL A 257 15.19 3.77 1.72
CA VAL A 257 14.00 3.96 2.57
C VAL A 257 14.00 5.37 3.19
N ARG A 258 15.14 5.82 3.73
CA ARG A 258 15.31 7.16 4.31
C ARG A 258 15.08 8.30 3.30
N GLN A 259 15.32 8.08 2.02
CA GLN A 259 15.09 9.08 0.96
C GLN A 259 13.67 9.04 0.39
N MET A 260 12.92 7.97 0.64
CA MET A 260 11.64 7.72 -0.02
C MET A 260 10.43 7.77 0.92
N TRP A 261 10.63 7.82 2.24
CA TRP A 261 9.54 7.78 3.22
C TRP A 261 8.47 8.87 2.99
N GLN A 262 8.84 10.07 2.53
CA GLN A 262 7.89 11.15 2.23
C GLN A 262 6.87 10.74 1.17
N ARG A 263 7.25 9.88 0.22
CA ARG A 263 6.36 9.35 -0.84
C ARG A 263 5.30 8.38 -0.30
N PHE A 264 5.33 8.08 1.00
CA PHE A 264 4.36 7.25 1.74
C PHE A 264 3.71 8.03 2.90
N PHE A 265 3.92 9.34 3.00
CA PHE A 265 3.35 10.21 4.02
C PHE A 265 2.57 11.39 3.41
N TYR A 266 1.30 11.56 3.74
CA TYR A 266 0.45 12.65 3.22
C TYR A 266 0.65 13.96 3.98
N ARG A 267 1.89 14.46 4.04
CA ARG A 267 2.29 15.64 4.84
C ARG A 267 1.35 16.83 4.61
N ASP A 268 1.12 17.20 3.37
CA ASP A 268 0.42 18.45 3.06
C ASP A 268 -1.07 18.35 3.39
N SER A 269 -1.68 17.19 3.09
CA SER A 269 -3.05 16.90 3.51
C SER A 269 -3.21 16.91 5.03
N ILE A 270 -2.22 16.40 5.77
CA ILE A 270 -2.21 16.39 7.23
C ILE A 270 -2.10 17.82 7.78
N LEU A 271 -1.27 18.68 7.18
CA LEU A 271 -1.16 20.09 7.56
C LEU A 271 -2.44 20.88 7.29
N LEU A 272 -3.15 20.60 6.18
CA LEU A 272 -4.46 21.18 5.92
C LEU A 272 -5.49 20.75 6.97
N GLU A 273 -5.47 19.48 7.37
CA GLU A 273 -6.33 18.99 8.45
C GLU A 273 -5.99 19.64 9.80
N ALA A 274 -4.71 19.81 10.12
CA ALA A 274 -4.28 20.56 11.31
C ALA A 274 -4.82 21.99 11.31
N GLN A 275 -4.75 22.70 10.17
CA GLN A 275 -5.30 24.04 10.03
C GLN A 275 -6.82 24.06 10.21
N ARG A 276 -7.53 23.05 9.70
CA ARG A 276 -8.98 22.91 9.89
C ARG A 276 -9.33 22.72 11.36
N GLN A 277 -8.62 21.82 12.06
CA GLN A 277 -8.83 21.57 13.49
C GLN A 277 -8.53 22.80 14.35
N LYS A 278 -7.44 23.52 14.07
CA LYS A 278 -7.07 24.76 14.78
C LYS A 278 -8.11 25.88 14.68
N LYS A 279 -8.92 25.90 13.62
CA LYS A 279 -10.04 26.84 13.47
C LYS A 279 -11.27 26.45 14.28
N LEU A 280 -11.42 25.16 14.61
CA LEU A 280 -12.60 24.60 15.26
C LEU A 280 -12.40 24.36 16.76
N PHE A 281 -11.18 24.08 17.18
CA PHE A 281 -10.84 23.69 18.54
C PHE A 281 -9.82 24.65 19.15
N SER A 282 -9.88 24.84 20.47
CA SER A 282 -8.97 25.71 21.22
C SER A 282 -7.59 25.08 21.46
N GLU A 283 -7.51 23.75 21.40
CA GLU A 283 -6.27 22.99 21.60
C GLU A 283 -5.73 22.46 20.27
N GLU A 284 -4.42 22.58 20.09
CA GLU A 284 -3.72 22.08 18.91
C GLU A 284 -3.23 20.65 19.15
N ALA A 285 -3.48 19.74 18.21
CA ALA A 285 -3.11 18.34 18.36
C ALA A 285 -1.58 18.17 18.38
N PRO A 286 -0.99 17.34 19.27
CA PRO A 286 0.48 17.22 19.37
C PRO A 286 1.19 16.84 18.07
N TRP A 287 0.52 16.07 17.20
CA TRP A 287 1.07 15.68 15.90
C TRP A 287 1.17 16.85 14.91
N SER A 288 0.33 17.88 14.98
CA SER A 288 0.38 18.98 14.01
C SER A 288 1.66 19.79 14.15
N VAL A 289 2.07 20.02 15.39
CA VAL A 289 3.30 20.72 15.73
C VAL A 289 4.51 19.97 15.18
N GLU A 290 4.60 18.66 15.40
CA GLU A 290 5.73 17.88 14.88
C GLU A 290 5.72 17.77 13.35
N VAL A 291 4.56 17.60 12.72
CA VAL A 291 4.46 17.54 11.25
C VAL A 291 4.87 18.88 10.62
N SER A 292 4.51 20.01 11.22
CA SER A 292 4.90 21.35 10.71
C SER A 292 6.41 21.60 10.69
N LYS A 293 7.18 20.84 11.48
CA LYS A 293 8.65 20.92 11.51
C LYS A 293 9.30 20.10 10.39
N LEU A 294 8.54 19.26 9.70
CA LEU A 294 9.04 18.48 8.57
C LEU A 294 9.32 19.40 7.37
N PRO A 295 10.41 19.14 6.63
CA PRO A 295 10.75 19.91 5.44
C PRO A 295 9.61 19.86 4.42
N ASP A 296 9.55 20.91 3.61
CA ASP A 296 8.60 21.03 2.51
C ASP A 296 9.14 20.26 1.29
N ASP A 297 8.99 18.94 1.36
CA ASP A 297 9.42 17.98 0.33
C ASP A 297 8.21 17.35 -0.38
N ASP A 298 8.44 16.76 -1.56
CA ASP A 298 7.43 16.00 -2.29
C ASP A 298 6.85 14.86 -1.44
N ASP A 299 5.56 14.95 -1.16
CA ASP A 299 4.80 13.97 -0.39
C ASP A 299 4.08 12.95 -1.30
N VAL A 300 3.12 12.19 -0.76
CA VAL A 300 2.32 11.24 -1.54
C VAL A 300 1.55 11.93 -2.67
N PHE A 301 0.96 13.10 -2.42
CA PHE A 301 0.15 13.80 -3.42
C PHE A 301 1.03 14.38 -4.52
N ALA A 302 2.16 15.00 -4.17
CA ALA A 302 3.14 15.46 -5.17
C ALA A 302 3.63 14.30 -6.05
N THR A 303 3.95 13.16 -5.43
CA THR A 303 4.33 11.93 -6.15
C THR A 303 3.20 11.45 -7.07
N PHE A 304 1.96 11.40 -6.59
CA PHE A 304 0.81 11.03 -7.40
C PHE A 304 0.65 11.93 -8.63
N ILE A 305 0.78 13.24 -8.49
CA ILE A 305 0.68 14.18 -9.61
C ILE A 305 1.79 13.97 -10.64
N GLN A 306 3.04 13.75 -10.19
CA GLN A 306 4.17 13.43 -11.07
C GLN A 306 3.93 12.13 -11.85
N VAL A 307 3.51 11.08 -11.15
CA VAL A 307 3.21 9.77 -11.76
C VAL A 307 2.03 9.87 -12.71
N LEU A 308 0.97 10.59 -12.33
CA LEU A 308 -0.20 10.78 -13.16
C LEU A 308 0.17 11.55 -14.44
N HIS A 309 0.97 12.61 -14.33
CA HIS A 309 1.49 13.31 -15.50
C HIS A 309 2.25 12.36 -16.43
N TYR A 310 3.15 11.52 -15.90
CA TYR A 310 3.83 10.50 -16.70
C TYR A 310 2.85 9.52 -17.36
N LYS A 311 1.90 8.95 -16.60
CA LYS A 311 0.88 8.01 -17.07
C LYS A 311 -0.05 8.60 -18.13
N LEU A 312 -0.33 9.90 -18.07
CA LEU A 312 -1.22 10.59 -18.99
C LEU A 312 -0.55 11.05 -20.30
N TYR A 313 0.76 11.31 -20.27
CA TYR A 313 1.46 11.93 -21.41
C TYR A 313 2.58 11.08 -22.01
N ASN A 314 3.26 10.26 -21.21
CA ASN A 314 4.51 9.60 -21.61
C ASN A 314 4.45 8.06 -21.58
N ASP A 315 3.46 7.47 -20.93
CA ASP A 315 3.37 6.01 -20.80
C ASP A 315 3.14 5.32 -22.16
N PRO A 316 3.93 4.29 -22.52
CA PRO A 316 3.79 3.53 -23.76
C PRO A 316 2.37 3.00 -24.02
N TRP A 317 1.60 2.68 -22.96
CA TRP A 317 0.21 2.26 -23.09
C TRP A 317 -0.68 3.32 -23.78
N ARG A 318 -0.28 4.60 -23.74
CA ARG A 318 -0.96 5.69 -24.47
C ARG A 318 -0.41 5.92 -25.87
N GLN A 319 0.76 5.40 -26.24
CA GLN A 319 1.30 5.59 -27.59
C GLN A 319 0.47 4.87 -28.66
N ASP A 320 -0.19 3.77 -28.31
CA ASP A 320 -1.20 3.11 -29.16
C ASP A 320 -2.42 4.01 -29.47
N PHE A 321 -2.56 5.19 -28.82
CA PHE A 321 -3.70 6.11 -28.93
C PHE A 321 -3.38 7.48 -29.51
N LEU A 322 -2.11 7.79 -29.82
CA LEU A 322 -1.75 9.10 -30.38
C LEU A 322 -2.04 9.25 -31.87
N GLN A 323 -2.64 8.26 -32.53
CA GLN A 323 -3.20 8.47 -33.87
C GLN A 323 -4.51 9.26 -33.77
N THR A 324 -4.43 10.53 -34.19
CA THR A 324 -5.52 11.53 -34.34
C THR A 324 -5.94 12.32 -33.08
N LYS A 325 -5.02 13.07 -32.47
CA LYS A 325 -5.42 14.26 -31.70
C LYS A 325 -5.47 15.48 -32.64
N ASP A 326 -6.68 15.86 -33.06
CA ASP A 326 -6.94 17.26 -33.43
C ASP A 326 -6.91 18.07 -32.13
N THR A 327 -5.78 18.67 -31.82
CA THR A 327 -5.52 19.44 -30.59
C THR A 327 -6.19 20.81 -30.61
N ARG A 328 -7.40 20.92 -31.18
CA ARG A 328 -8.22 22.13 -31.05
C ARG A 328 -8.73 22.22 -29.61
N LEU A 329 -7.92 22.84 -28.76
CA LEU A 329 -8.39 23.44 -27.51
C LEU A 329 -9.65 24.26 -27.82
N PRO A 330 -10.73 24.15 -27.03
CA PRO A 330 -11.87 25.05 -27.17
C PRO A 330 -11.39 26.51 -27.05
N ASN A 331 -11.82 27.38 -27.96
CA ASN A 331 -11.49 28.82 -28.02
C ASN A 331 -11.85 29.64 -26.75
N ILE A 332 -12.25 28.98 -25.67
CA ILE A 332 -12.61 29.58 -24.38
C ILE A 332 -11.35 29.84 -23.52
N CYS A 333 -10.23 29.17 -23.79
CA CYS A 333 -8.99 29.35 -23.03
C CYS A 333 -8.00 30.37 -23.62
N SER A 334 -8.27 30.91 -24.81
CA SER A 334 -7.52 32.03 -25.38
C SER A 334 -8.07 33.35 -24.87
N ARG A 335 -7.68 33.76 -23.65
CA ARG A 335 -7.72 35.18 -23.28
C ARG A 335 -6.53 35.86 -23.95
N THR A 336 -6.81 36.59 -25.02
CA THR A 336 -5.91 37.57 -25.61
C THR A 336 -5.67 38.72 -24.64
N SER A 337 -4.39 39.05 -24.44
CA SER A 337 -3.78 40.35 -24.14
C SER A 337 -4.25 41.12 -22.90
#